data_AF-A0A1M7GY31-F1
#
_entry.id   AF-A0A1M7GY31-F1
#
_cell.length_a   1.000
_cell.length_b   1.000
_cell.length_c   1.000
_cell.angle_alpha   90.00
_cell.angle_beta   90.00
_cell.angle_gamma   90.00
#
_symmetry.space_group_name_H-M   'P 1'
#
loop_
_entity.id
_entity.type
_entity.pdbx_description
1 polymer ?
#
loop_
_entity_poly.entity_id
_entity_poly.type
_entity_poly.pdbx_seq_one_letter_code
_entity_poly.pdbx_strand_id
1 'polypeptide(L)'
;MAIILENTSRCPLCNNILDDTKEYILTPPLISNELDKLFKLSDSGIHLDCLNKSHLNNLLFKYLELNRQYSITMRALMLKNNPKDIIGFNLLSSDEIEPINKYNYFIILKQDISKWTDFEYFNYVANDFLNKNKWKGVSQFNYLKNLLETINS
;
A
#
# COMPACT_ATOMS: atom_id res chain seq x y z
N MET A 1 -3.88 3.83 9.85
CA MET A 1 -4.24 2.78 10.82
C MET A 1 -5.75 2.78 10.94
N ALA A 2 -6.42 1.64 10.71
CA ALA A 2 -7.86 1.53 10.90
C ALA A 2 -8.17 1.61 12.40
N ILE A 3 -8.89 2.65 12.81
CA ILE A 3 -9.51 2.76 14.13
C ILE A 3 -11.01 2.65 13.91
N ILE A 4 -11.65 1.70 14.57
CA ILE A 4 -13.10 1.56 14.54
C ILE A 4 -13.68 2.28 15.73
N LEU A 5 -14.47 3.29 15.41
CA LEU A 5 -15.36 3.94 16.35
C LEU A 5 -16.68 3.19 16.24
N GLU A 6 -16.92 2.30 17.20
CA GLU A 6 -18.12 1.47 17.25
C GLU A 6 -19.38 2.33 17.08
N ASN A 7 -20.35 1.82 16.32
CA ASN A 7 -21.59 2.51 15.98
C ASN A 7 -21.47 3.75 15.07
N THR A 8 -20.25 4.10 14.59
CA THR A 8 -20.05 5.26 13.70
C THR A 8 -19.24 4.93 12.45
N SER A 9 -18.21 4.09 12.56
CA SER A 9 -17.46 3.59 11.40
C SER A 9 -18.36 2.73 10.51
N ARG A 10 -18.12 2.79 9.20
CA ARG A 10 -18.94 2.08 8.19
C ARG A 10 -18.08 1.14 7.36
N CYS A 11 -18.65 -0.02 7.03
CA CYS A 11 -18.03 -0.95 6.10
C CYS A 11 -18.00 -0.35 4.69
N PRO A 12 -16.85 -0.27 4.01
CA PRO A 12 -16.72 0.36 2.69
C PRO A 12 -17.39 -0.43 1.55
N LEU A 13 -17.81 -1.67 1.80
CA LEU A 13 -18.47 -2.53 0.81
C LEU A 13 -20.00 -2.41 0.83
N CYS A 14 -20.61 -2.23 2.01
CA CYS A 14 -22.07 -2.18 2.14
C CYS A 14 -22.60 -0.88 2.76
N ASN A 15 -21.71 0.01 3.21
CA ASN A 15 -22.01 1.28 3.88
C ASN A 15 -22.82 1.17 5.19
N ASN A 16 -23.03 -0.05 5.69
CA ASN A 16 -23.62 -0.29 7.01
C ASN A 16 -22.60 -0.03 8.10
N ILE A 17 -23.12 0.31 9.28
CA ILE A 17 -22.34 0.55 10.51
C ILE A 17 -21.55 -0.73 10.88
N LEU A 18 -20.33 -0.54 11.38
CA LEU A 18 -19.54 -1.57 12.04
C LEU A 18 -19.87 -1.53 13.54
N ASP A 19 -20.43 -2.63 14.03
CA ASP A 19 -20.82 -2.87 15.42
C ASP A 19 -20.52 -4.33 15.81
N ASP A 20 -20.91 -4.73 17.01
CA ASP A 20 -20.72 -6.08 17.54
C ASP A 20 -21.70 -7.13 16.99
N THR A 21 -22.67 -6.73 16.15
CA THR A 21 -23.68 -7.64 15.60
C THR A 21 -23.16 -8.52 14.47
N LYS A 22 -22.04 -8.12 13.84
CA LYS A 22 -21.41 -8.82 12.71
C LYS A 22 -19.91 -8.83 12.85
N GLU A 23 -19.30 -9.97 12.53
CA GLU A 23 -17.85 -10.05 12.46
C GLU A 23 -17.30 -9.13 11.36
N TYR A 24 -16.22 -8.42 11.70
CA TYR A 24 -15.47 -7.60 10.77
C TYR A 24 -13.97 -7.78 11.00
N ILE A 25 -13.19 -7.49 9.95
CA ILE A 25 -11.73 -7.44 10.03
C ILE A 25 -11.25 -6.00 9.91
N LEU A 26 -10.04 -5.76 10.41
CA LEU A 26 -9.32 -4.49 10.22
C LEU A 26 -8.19 -4.70 9.21
N THR A 27 -8.07 -3.78 8.27
CA THR A 27 -6.96 -3.74 7.35
C THR A 27 -5.98 -2.62 7.71
N PRO A 28 -4.66 -2.82 7.50
CA PRO A 28 -3.69 -1.76 7.64
C PRO A 28 -3.79 -0.76 6.48
N PRO A 29 -3.08 0.38 6.54
CA PRO A 29 -2.93 1.27 5.39
C PRO A 29 -2.04 0.58 4.34
N LEU A 30 -2.67 -0.16 3.43
CA LEU A 30 -2.00 -0.97 2.41
C LEU A 30 -1.45 -0.12 1.26
N ILE A 31 -2.30 0.77 0.72
CA ILE A 31 -2.02 1.56 -0.48
C ILE A 31 -2.43 3.02 -0.30
N SER A 32 -1.65 3.92 -0.89
CA SER A 32 -1.88 5.38 -0.87
C SER A 32 -2.39 5.95 -2.20
N ASN A 33 -2.58 5.10 -3.21
CA ASN A 33 -3.15 5.48 -4.50
C ASN A 33 -4.69 5.34 -4.45
N GLU A 34 -5.42 6.45 -4.43
CA GLU A 34 -6.89 6.49 -4.39
C GLU A 34 -7.56 5.84 -5.62
N LEU A 35 -6.84 5.71 -6.74
CA LEU A 35 -7.34 5.09 -7.96
C LEU A 35 -7.23 3.56 -7.93
N ASP A 36 -6.50 2.99 -6.97
CA ASP A 36 -6.36 1.55 -6.86
C ASP A 36 -7.64 0.91 -6.30
N LYS A 37 -8.06 -0.23 -6.87
CA LYS A 37 -9.25 -0.98 -6.44
C LYS A 37 -9.22 -1.41 -4.96
N LEU A 38 -8.03 -1.60 -4.38
CA LEU A 38 -7.88 -1.92 -2.96
C LEU A 38 -7.89 -0.71 -2.05
N PHE A 39 -7.83 0.52 -2.59
CA PHE A 39 -7.79 1.73 -1.77
C PHE A 39 -8.97 1.82 -0.79
N LYS A 40 -10.19 1.53 -1.26
CA LYS A 40 -11.40 1.54 -0.41
C LYS A 40 -11.39 0.50 0.71
N LEU A 41 -10.53 -0.52 0.60
CA LEU A 41 -10.34 -1.58 1.61
C LEU A 41 -9.03 -1.37 2.40
N SER A 42 -8.27 -0.34 2.06
CA SER A 42 -7.08 0.09 2.78
C SER A 42 -7.51 0.86 4.02
N ASP A 43 -6.86 0.60 5.14
CA ASP A 43 -7.07 1.34 6.37
C ASP A 43 -8.53 1.39 6.89
N SER A 44 -9.25 0.27 6.77
CA SER A 44 -10.69 0.22 7.02
C SER A 44 -11.13 -1.02 7.79
N GLY A 45 -12.30 -0.92 8.43
CA GLY A 45 -13.03 -2.07 8.96
C GLY A 45 -14.00 -2.63 7.93
N ILE A 46 -14.04 -3.94 7.76
CA ILE A 46 -14.82 -4.59 6.70
C ILE A 46 -15.56 -5.79 7.29
N HIS A 47 -16.89 -5.81 7.17
CA HIS A 47 -17.68 -6.99 7.50
C HIS A 47 -17.16 -8.22 6.75
N LEU A 48 -16.97 -9.33 7.47
CA LEU A 48 -16.40 -10.55 6.92
C LEU A 48 -17.30 -11.12 5.80
N ASP A 49 -18.62 -11.09 5.98
CA ASP A 49 -19.60 -11.50 4.97
C ASP A 49 -19.53 -10.67 3.68
N CYS A 50 -19.31 -9.36 3.81
CA CYS A 50 -19.18 -8.47 2.66
C CYS A 50 -17.89 -8.77 1.90
N LEU A 51 -16.80 -8.99 2.64
CA LEU A 51 -15.52 -9.35 2.04
C LEU A 51 -15.60 -10.70 1.32
N ASN A 52 -16.22 -11.71 1.93
CA ASN A 52 -16.38 -13.05 1.35
C ASN A 52 -17.14 -13.05 0.02
N LYS A 53 -18.06 -12.10 -0.18
CA LYS A 53 -18.81 -11.92 -1.43
C LYS A 53 -18.10 -11.01 -2.44
N SER A 54 -17.01 -10.35 -2.05
CA SER A 54 -16.27 -9.40 -2.88
C SER A 54 -15.29 -10.12 -3.80
N HIS A 55 -15.24 -9.72 -5.07
CA HIS A 55 -14.20 -10.16 -6.00
C HIS A 55 -12.78 -9.72 -5.58
N LEU A 56 -12.66 -8.81 -4.60
CA LEU A 56 -11.39 -8.33 -4.06
C LEU A 56 -10.85 -9.21 -2.91
N ASN A 57 -11.60 -10.22 -2.43
CA ASN A 57 -11.23 -11.01 -1.25
C ASN A 57 -9.83 -11.62 -1.35
N ASN A 58 -9.62 -12.45 -2.38
CA ASN A 58 -8.34 -13.15 -2.59
C ASN A 58 -7.19 -12.16 -2.79
N LEU A 59 -7.46 -11.05 -3.49
CA LEU A 59 -6.46 -10.04 -3.75
C LEU A 59 -6.06 -9.30 -2.47
N LEU A 60 -7.03 -8.94 -1.62
CA LEU A 60 -6.77 -8.31 -0.33
C LEU A 60 -5.90 -9.22 0.55
N PHE A 61 -6.28 -10.50 0.71
CA PHE A 61 -5.52 -11.42 1.55
C PHE A 61 -4.10 -11.68 1.01
N LYS A 62 -3.93 -11.78 -0.32
CA LYS A 62 -2.59 -11.84 -0.94
C LYS A 62 -1.73 -10.66 -0.47
N TYR A 63 -2.24 -9.44 -0.56
CA TYR A 63 -1.45 -8.25 -0.21
C TYR A 63 -1.34 -8.02 1.31
N LEU A 64 -2.27 -8.52 2.13
CA LEU A 64 -2.12 -8.54 3.59
C LEU A 64 -0.94 -9.43 4.01
N GLU A 65 -0.80 -10.61 3.40
CA GLU A 65 0.31 -11.52 3.70
C GLU A 65 1.66 -10.94 3.22
N LEU A 66 1.71 -10.36 2.02
CA LEU A 66 2.90 -9.66 1.53
C LEU A 66 3.27 -8.47 2.42
N ASN A 67 2.30 -7.67 2.87
CA ASN A 67 2.52 -6.56 3.79
C ASN A 67 3.06 -7.04 5.15
N ARG A 68 2.61 -8.20 5.64
CA ARG A 68 3.13 -8.80 6.87
C ARG A 68 4.62 -9.14 6.72
N GLN A 69 5.00 -9.79 5.61
CA GLN A 69 6.38 -10.15 5.32
C GLN A 69 7.26 -8.90 5.16
N TYR A 70 6.80 -7.92 4.39
CA TYR A 70 7.42 -6.61 4.25
C TYR A 70 7.67 -5.94 5.59
N SER A 71 6.65 -5.91 6.46
CA SER A 71 6.73 -5.28 7.79
C SER A 71 7.77 -5.94 8.70
N ILE A 72 7.91 -7.27 8.62
CA ILE A 72 8.94 -8.02 9.37
C ILE A 72 10.33 -7.63 8.87
N THR A 73 10.54 -7.64 7.54
CA THR A 73 11.83 -7.27 6.92
C THR A 73 12.20 -5.82 7.23
N MET A 74 11.25 -4.89 7.07
CA MET A 74 11.42 -3.48 7.37
C MET A 74 11.84 -3.26 8.83
N ARG A 75 11.16 -3.92 9.78
CA ARG A 75 11.50 -3.84 11.21
C ARG A 75 12.91 -4.38 11.48
N ALA A 76 13.27 -5.51 10.87
CA ALA A 76 14.61 -6.09 11.04
C ALA A 76 15.71 -5.16 10.52
N LEU A 77 15.47 -4.44 9.40
CA LEU A 77 16.39 -3.45 8.87
C LEU A 77 16.46 -2.20 9.76
N MET A 78 15.34 -1.72 10.28
CA MET A 78 15.28 -0.57 11.20
C MET A 78 16.02 -0.81 12.51
N LEU A 79 16.14 -2.06 12.98
CA LEU A 79 16.93 -2.40 14.16
C LEU A 79 18.44 -2.39 13.90
N LYS A 80 18.85 -2.54 12.63
CA LYS A 80 20.27 -2.68 12.23
C LYS A 80 20.84 -1.41 11.59
N ASN A 81 19.99 -0.50 11.13
CA ASN A 81 20.36 0.71 10.39
C ASN A 81 19.63 1.92 10.96
N ASN A 82 20.07 3.13 10.60
CA ASN A 82 19.28 4.32 10.87
C ASN A 82 17.98 4.27 10.04
N PRO A 83 16.78 4.42 10.64
CA PRO A 83 15.53 4.39 9.89
C PRO A 83 15.45 5.40 8.74
N LYS A 84 16.20 6.51 8.82
CA LYS A 84 16.28 7.52 7.75
C LYS A 84 17.03 7.05 6.50
N ASP A 85 17.78 5.96 6.61
CA ASP A 85 18.57 5.39 5.51
C ASP A 85 17.86 4.25 4.80
N ILE A 86 16.67 3.87 5.26
CA ILE A 86 15.87 2.79 4.69
C ILE A 86 14.74 3.41 3.87
N ILE A 87 14.68 3.05 2.59
CA ILE A 87 13.61 3.44 1.69
C ILE A 87 12.76 2.20 1.43
N GLY A 88 11.52 2.25 1.93
CA GLY A 88 10.51 1.22 1.69
C GLY A 88 9.52 1.65 0.63
N PHE A 89 9.09 0.71 -0.19
CA PHE A 89 8.05 0.89 -1.18
C PHE A 89 6.83 0.17 -0.64
N ASN A 90 5.73 0.86 -0.37
CA ASN A 90 4.48 0.20 0.01
C ASN A 90 3.83 -0.46 -1.23
N LEU A 91 2.56 -0.84 -1.15
CA LEU A 91 1.79 -1.25 -2.32
C LEU A 91 1.62 -0.04 -3.25
N LEU A 92 2.26 -0.08 -4.42
CA LEU A 92 2.17 0.97 -5.45
C LEU A 92 0.99 0.75 -6.40
N SER A 93 0.74 -0.50 -6.78
CA SER A 93 -0.41 -0.91 -7.57
C SER A 93 -0.79 -2.36 -7.26
N SER A 94 -2.07 -2.63 -7.06
CA SER A 94 -2.61 -3.99 -6.92
C SER A 94 -2.92 -4.66 -8.26
N ASP A 95 -2.81 -3.90 -9.37
CA ASP A 95 -2.92 -4.42 -10.73
C ASP A 95 -1.60 -5.04 -11.18
N GLU A 96 -1.61 -6.36 -11.39
CA GLU A 96 -0.44 -7.16 -11.76
C GLU A 96 0.01 -6.93 -13.21
N ILE A 97 -0.84 -6.31 -14.04
CA ILE A 97 -0.51 -5.97 -15.42
C ILE A 97 0.32 -4.68 -15.48
N GLU A 98 0.20 -3.81 -14.45
CA GLU A 98 0.94 -2.56 -14.40
C GLU A 98 2.43 -2.83 -14.07
N PRO A 99 3.39 -2.34 -14.88
CA PRO A 99 4.81 -2.57 -14.65
C PRO A 99 5.31 -2.14 -13.26
N ILE A 100 4.68 -1.11 -12.68
CA ILE A 100 5.02 -0.59 -11.34
C ILE A 100 4.76 -1.62 -10.22
N ASN A 101 3.89 -2.62 -10.45
CA ASN A 101 3.58 -3.69 -9.50
C ASN A 101 4.84 -4.48 -9.08
N LYS A 102 5.81 -4.61 -9.98
CA LYS A 102 7.11 -5.26 -9.72
C LYS A 102 7.83 -4.71 -8.49
N TYR A 103 7.59 -3.46 -8.14
CA TYR A 103 8.26 -2.75 -7.04
C TYR A 103 7.43 -2.66 -5.76
N ASN A 104 6.26 -3.30 -5.71
CA ASN A 104 5.50 -3.42 -4.48
C ASN A 104 6.36 -4.06 -3.38
N TYR A 105 6.39 -3.45 -2.19
CA TYR A 105 7.14 -3.97 -1.04
C TYR A 105 8.65 -4.08 -1.25
N PHE A 106 9.20 -3.39 -2.25
CA PHE A 106 10.65 -3.26 -2.41
C PHE A 106 11.26 -2.47 -1.24
N ILE A 107 12.45 -2.85 -0.78
CA ILE A 107 13.19 -2.13 0.26
C ILE A 107 14.62 -1.98 -0.21
N ILE A 108 15.16 -0.76 -0.09
CA ILE A 108 16.53 -0.44 -0.42
C ILE A 108 17.14 0.47 0.64
N LEU A 109 18.44 0.31 0.90
CA LEU A 109 19.20 1.25 1.71
C LEU A 109 19.71 2.38 0.83
N LYS A 110 19.73 3.63 1.33
CA LYS A 110 20.21 4.79 0.58
C LYS A 110 21.60 4.59 -0.03
N GLN A 111 22.51 4.01 0.75
CA GLN A 111 23.88 3.72 0.31
C GLN A 111 23.98 2.73 -0.87
N ASP A 112 22.92 1.94 -1.11
CA ASP A 112 22.89 0.91 -2.15
C ASP A 112 22.10 1.32 -3.40
N ILE A 113 21.53 2.54 -3.43
CA ILE A 113 20.82 3.08 -4.60
C ILE A 113 21.73 3.08 -5.84
N SER A 114 22.99 3.47 -5.69
CA SER A 114 23.96 3.50 -6.80
C SER A 114 24.26 2.12 -7.42
N LYS A 115 23.92 1.04 -6.71
CA LYS A 115 24.08 -0.35 -7.17
C LYS A 115 22.76 -0.95 -7.67
N TRP A 116 21.66 -0.20 -7.61
CA TRP A 116 20.35 -0.68 -8.03
C TRP A 116 20.25 -0.70 -9.55
N THR A 117 20.50 -1.88 -10.12
CA THR A 117 20.55 -2.09 -11.58
C THR A 117 19.24 -1.80 -12.32
N ASP A 118 18.12 -1.82 -11.61
CA ASP A 118 16.78 -1.62 -12.17
C ASP A 118 16.23 -0.20 -11.91
N PHE A 119 17.08 0.70 -11.39
CA PHE A 119 16.69 2.06 -11.00
C PHE A 119 16.17 2.89 -12.18
N GLU A 120 16.87 2.87 -13.32
CA GLU A 120 16.44 3.62 -14.52
C GLU A 120 15.07 3.15 -15.01
N TYR A 121 14.83 1.83 -15.01
CA TYR A 121 13.55 1.26 -15.39
C TYR A 121 12.45 1.62 -14.39
N PHE A 122 12.73 1.56 -13.07
CA PHE A 122 11.80 2.05 -12.04
C PHE A 122 11.42 3.51 -12.28
N ASN A 123 12.41 4.38 -12.48
CA ASN A 123 12.19 5.82 -12.70
C ASN A 123 11.32 6.05 -13.94
N TYR A 124 11.57 5.32 -15.02
CA TYR A 124 10.73 5.36 -16.22
C TYR A 124 9.28 4.94 -15.92
N VAL A 125 9.06 3.75 -15.33
CA VAL A 125 7.68 3.26 -15.11
C VAL A 125 6.91 4.11 -14.10
N ALA A 126 7.57 4.64 -13.07
CA ALA A 126 6.94 5.49 -12.06
C ALA A 126 6.50 6.84 -12.65
N ASN A 127 7.36 7.48 -13.46
CA ASN A 127 7.00 8.72 -14.15
C ASN A 127 5.90 8.48 -15.20
N ASP A 128 5.96 7.40 -15.97
CA ASP A 128 4.89 7.03 -16.91
C ASP A 128 3.54 6.83 -16.19
N PHE A 129 3.56 6.14 -15.03
CA PHE A 129 2.37 5.92 -14.21
C PHE A 129 1.75 7.24 -13.71
N LEU A 130 2.59 8.19 -13.26
CA LEU A 130 2.16 9.53 -12.87
C LEU A 130 1.62 10.33 -14.06
N ASN A 131 2.32 10.35 -15.19
CA ASN A 131 1.95 11.09 -16.40
C ASN A 131 0.64 10.60 -17.02
N LYS A 132 0.36 9.29 -16.90
CA LYS A 132 -0.92 8.69 -17.32
C LYS A 132 -2.07 8.93 -16.32
N ASN A 133 -1.84 9.73 -15.27
CA ASN A 133 -2.79 9.99 -14.19
C ASN A 133 -3.31 8.69 -13.52
N LYS A 134 -2.48 7.64 -13.46
CA LYS A 134 -2.83 6.37 -12.78
C LYS A 134 -2.60 6.41 -11.27
N TRP A 135 -2.06 7.52 -10.77
CA TRP A 135 -1.86 7.76 -9.35
C TRP A 135 -2.65 8.99 -8.88
N LYS A 136 -3.39 8.82 -7.79
CA LYS A 136 -3.95 9.93 -7.01
C LYS A 136 -3.59 9.71 -5.55
N GLY A 137 -2.83 10.64 -4.96
CA GLY A 137 -2.43 10.53 -3.56
C GLY A 137 -3.60 10.78 -2.60
N VAL A 138 -3.46 10.31 -1.37
CA VAL A 138 -4.39 10.67 -0.29
C VAL A 138 -4.18 12.15 0.05
N SER A 139 -5.22 12.96 -0.12
CA SER A 139 -5.14 14.42 0.07
C SER A 139 -4.11 15.07 -0.89
N GLN A 140 -3.35 16.07 -0.43
CA GLN A 140 -2.35 16.78 -1.22
C GLN A 140 -1.01 16.02 -1.33
N PHE A 141 -0.82 14.93 -0.58
CA PHE A 141 0.45 14.21 -0.53
C PHE A 141 0.50 13.10 -1.59
N ASN A 142 1.44 13.23 -2.53
CA ASN A 142 1.70 12.18 -3.53
C ASN A 142 2.91 11.35 -3.11
N TYR A 143 2.63 10.19 -2.50
CA TYR A 143 3.66 9.26 -2.03
C TYR A 143 4.64 8.82 -3.13
N LEU A 144 4.15 8.47 -4.33
CA LEU A 144 5.00 8.02 -5.43
C LEU A 144 5.96 9.12 -5.91
N LYS A 145 5.46 10.36 -6.00
CA LYS A 145 6.30 11.51 -6.34
C LYS A 145 7.37 11.76 -5.27
N ASN A 146 6.99 11.75 -3.99
CA ASN A 146 7.93 11.91 -2.88
C ASN A 146 8.99 10.79 -2.85
N LEU A 147 8.60 9.55 -3.18
CA LEU A 147 9.52 8.42 -3.30
C LEU A 147 10.57 8.66 -4.39
N LEU A 148 10.15 9.14 -5.57
CA LEU A 148 11.07 9.51 -6.65
C LEU A 148 12.03 10.63 -6.23
N GLU A 149 11.53 11.68 -5.59
CA GLU A 149 12.37 12.77 -5.08
C GLU A 149 13.40 12.27 -4.06
N THR A 150 12.99 11.36 -3.16
CA THR A 150 13.87 10.79 -2.11
C THR A 150 14.97 9.90 -2.66
N ILE A 151 14.73 9.19 -3.77
CA ILE A 151 15.73 8.29 -4.36
C ILE A 151 16.68 9.06 -5.30
N ASN A 152 16.23 10.17 -5.88
CA ASN A 152 17.04 11.03 -6.74
C ASN A 152 17.93 12.04 -5.99
N SER A 153 17.70 12.26 -4.69
CA SER A 153 18.47 13.17 -3.84
C SER A 153 19.74 12.53 -3.28
#